data_AF-A0A9D4KPB2-F1
#
_entry.id   AF-A0A9D4KPB2-F1
#
_cell.length_a   1.000
_cell.length_b   1.000
_cell.length_c   1.000
_cell.angle_alpha   90.00
_cell.angle_beta   90.00
_cell.angle_gamma   90.00
#
_symmetry.space_group_name_H-M   'P 1'
#
loop_
_entity.id
_entity.type
_entity.pdbx_description
1 polymer ?
#
loop_
_entity_poly.entity_id
_entity_poly.type
_entity_poly.pdbx_seq_one_letter_code
_entity_poly.pdbx_strand_id
1 'polypeptide(L)'
;MAICMRTIQQLSGVAKRFPNVTWSCLSKSYLHTSAQLQDSTTSDRVSPEMKRTSNDEKIARKKTYLKYNLIKYEPSKEGEELRPAEVVHQKEFILISPKKMWYPAVMIRGMSIDEAINQCEFSGKSAAKVIRDVLKEAQRLAVSSY
;
A
#
# COMPACT_ATOMS: atom_id res chain seq x y z
N MET A 1 -10.69 22.79 31.07
CA MET A 1 -10.48 21.35 31.34
C MET A 1 -11.75 20.79 31.95
N ALA A 2 -12.60 20.15 31.15
CA ALA A 2 -13.78 19.44 31.64
C ALA A 2 -14.05 18.25 30.71
N ILE A 3 -13.74 17.06 31.19
CA ILE A 3 -14.01 15.78 30.53
C ILE A 3 -15.42 15.38 30.94
N CYS A 4 -16.34 15.35 29.98
CA CYS A 4 -17.72 14.92 30.22
C CYS A 4 -17.79 13.37 30.25
N MET A 5 -17.88 12.83 31.47
CA MET A 5 -18.14 11.42 31.75
C MET A 5 -19.65 11.14 31.81
N ARG A 6 -20.31 10.94 30.66
CA ARG A 6 -21.63 10.28 30.61
C ARG A 6 -21.81 9.49 29.31
N THR A 7 -22.29 8.25 29.48
CA THR A 7 -22.76 7.27 28.47
C THR A 7 -21.75 6.22 27.95
N ILE A 8 -21.24 5.39 28.85
CA ILE A 8 -20.86 4.00 28.51
C ILE A 8 -21.72 3.08 29.37
N GLN A 9 -22.93 2.80 28.89
CA GLN A 9 -23.70 1.62 29.27
C GLN A 9 -24.79 1.43 28.23
N GLN A 10 -24.53 0.58 27.23
CA GLN A 10 -25.46 -0.43 26.71
C GLN A 10 -24.80 -1.20 25.54
N LEU A 11 -25.14 -2.48 25.44
CA LEU A 11 -24.63 -3.53 24.54
C LEU A 11 -23.55 -4.48 25.10
N SER A 12 -23.76 -4.97 26.33
CA SER A 12 -23.41 -6.35 26.66
C SER A 12 -24.45 -7.29 26.03
N GLY A 13 -24.15 -7.92 24.89
CA GLY A 13 -25.19 -8.70 24.22
C GLY A 13 -24.86 -9.56 23.00
N VAL A 14 -23.64 -10.05 22.77
CA VAL A 14 -23.41 -11.24 21.90
C VAL A 14 -22.16 -12.01 22.36
N ALA A 15 -22.25 -12.68 23.51
CA ALA A 15 -21.30 -13.71 23.92
C ALA A 15 -22.08 -14.97 24.31
N LYS A 16 -22.61 -15.69 23.30
CA LYS A 16 -23.26 -17.00 23.45
C LYS A 16 -22.96 -17.89 22.24
N ARG A 17 -21.83 -18.59 22.30
CA ARG A 17 -21.42 -19.84 21.58
C ARG A 17 -19.89 -19.88 21.68
N PHE A 18 -19.21 -20.60 22.56
CA PHE A 18 -19.46 -21.90 23.16
C PHE A 18 -18.65 -21.99 24.47
N PRO A 19 -19.23 -22.30 25.63
CA PRO A 19 -18.45 -22.72 26.79
C PRO A 19 -18.45 -24.25 26.86
N ASN A 20 -17.26 -24.84 27.03
CA ASN A 20 -16.99 -26.23 27.39
C ASN A 20 -16.84 -27.23 26.24
N VAL A 21 -15.66 -27.25 25.60
CA VAL A 21 -15.12 -28.47 24.99
C VAL A 21 -13.70 -28.67 25.54
N THR A 22 -13.57 -29.59 26.48
CA THR A 22 -12.29 -30.02 27.05
C THR A 22 -11.52 -30.82 25.99
N TRP A 23 -10.26 -30.45 25.79
CA TRP A 23 -9.29 -31.10 24.90
C TRP A 23 -8.82 -32.46 25.47
N SER A 24 -9.69 -33.46 25.45
CA SER A 24 -9.29 -34.83 25.84
C SER A 24 -10.19 -35.88 25.20
N CYS A 25 -10.09 -36.08 23.88
CA CYS A 25 -10.41 -37.36 23.24
C CYS A 25 -9.87 -37.39 21.81
N LEU A 26 -8.54 -37.44 21.67
CA LEU A 26 -7.92 -37.91 20.43
C LEU A 26 -7.57 -39.40 20.60
N SER A 27 -8.55 -40.27 20.38
CA SER A 27 -8.26 -41.68 20.08
C SER A 27 -9.29 -42.26 19.12
N LYS A 28 -8.82 -42.48 17.89
CA LYS A 28 -9.16 -43.55 16.92
C LYS A 28 -10.63 -43.95 16.81
N SER A 29 -11.25 -43.64 15.67
CA SER A 29 -11.47 -44.65 14.61
C SER A 29 -12.25 -44.07 13.42
N TYR A 30 -11.67 -44.28 12.24
CA TYR A 30 -12.33 -44.57 10.96
C TYR A 30 -13.76 -44.08 10.75
N LEU A 31 -13.89 -42.94 10.07
CA LEU A 31 -14.99 -42.71 9.12
C LEU A 31 -14.37 -42.30 7.78
N HIS A 32 -14.19 -43.31 6.91
CA HIS A 32 -13.99 -43.11 5.49
C HIS A 32 -15.37 -42.76 4.90
N THR A 33 -15.62 -41.47 4.67
CA THR A 33 -16.71 -41.06 3.77
C THR A 33 -16.05 -40.54 2.51
N SER A 34 -15.90 -41.41 1.52
CA SER A 34 -15.53 -41.05 0.16
C SER A 34 -16.64 -40.17 -0.42
N ALA A 35 -16.50 -38.85 -0.31
CA ALA A 35 -17.31 -37.91 -1.05
C ALA A 35 -16.91 -38.02 -2.53
N GLN A 36 -17.74 -38.68 -3.33
CA GLN A 36 -17.59 -38.75 -4.77
C GLN A 36 -17.70 -37.33 -5.35
N LEU A 37 -16.65 -36.88 -6.03
CA LEU A 37 -16.71 -35.73 -6.92
C LEU A 37 -17.50 -36.15 -8.16
N GLN A 38 -18.70 -35.60 -8.32
CA GLN A 38 -19.38 -35.61 -9.60
C GLN A 38 -18.89 -34.41 -10.40
N ASP A 39 -17.97 -34.67 -11.34
CA ASP A 39 -17.73 -33.77 -12.45
C ASP A 39 -18.95 -33.80 -13.37
N SER A 40 -19.73 -32.72 -13.35
CA SER A 40 -20.69 -32.43 -14.41
C SER A 40 -20.25 -31.17 -15.13
N THR A 41 -19.76 -31.38 -16.34
CA THR A 41 -19.51 -30.37 -17.36
C THR A 41 -20.76 -29.54 -17.66
N THR A 42 -20.55 -28.23 -17.76
CA THR A 42 -21.10 -27.24 -18.72
C THR A 42 -21.82 -26.04 -18.10
N SER A 43 -21.43 -24.87 -18.63
CA SER A 43 -22.12 -23.58 -18.62
C SER A 43 -21.88 -22.67 -17.41
N ASP A 44 -20.96 -21.73 -17.62
CA ASP A 44 -21.17 -20.31 -17.33
C ASP A 44 -21.54 -19.93 -15.89
N ARG A 45 -20.83 -20.47 -14.91
CA ARG A 45 -20.61 -19.72 -13.66
C ARG A 45 -19.63 -18.58 -13.95
N VAL A 46 -20.13 -17.52 -14.59
CA VAL A 46 -19.56 -16.19 -14.41
C VAL A 46 -19.63 -15.97 -12.90
N SER A 47 -18.47 -16.08 -12.23
CA SER A 47 -18.35 -15.69 -10.82
C SER A 47 -19.06 -14.35 -10.66
N PRO A 48 -19.93 -14.19 -9.64
CA PRO A 48 -20.68 -12.96 -9.47
C PRO A 48 -19.70 -11.80 -9.55
N GLU A 49 -19.94 -10.88 -10.49
CA GLU A 49 -19.10 -9.72 -10.69
C GLU A 49 -18.99 -9.01 -9.34
N MET A 50 -17.83 -9.13 -8.71
CA MET A 50 -17.57 -8.61 -7.37
C MET A 50 -17.70 -7.09 -7.49
N LYS A 51 -18.86 -6.57 -7.08
CA LYS A 51 -19.14 -5.15 -7.14
C LYS A 51 -18.05 -4.41 -6.38
N ARG A 52 -17.26 -3.59 -7.09
CA ARG A 52 -16.22 -2.75 -6.50
C ARG A 52 -16.81 -2.06 -5.27
N THR A 53 -16.15 -2.20 -4.13
CA THR A 53 -16.64 -1.52 -2.94
C THR A 53 -16.50 -0.02 -3.15
N SER A 54 -17.32 0.79 -2.47
CA SER A 54 -17.26 2.25 -2.56
C SER A 54 -15.88 2.82 -2.19
N ASN A 55 -15.05 2.05 -1.49
CA ASN A 55 -13.66 2.38 -1.20
C ASN A 55 -12.72 2.13 -2.40
N ASP A 56 -12.95 1.09 -3.20
CA ASP A 56 -12.14 0.79 -4.40
C ASP A 56 -12.30 1.90 -5.45
N GLU A 57 -13.52 2.41 -5.63
CA GLU A 57 -13.77 3.57 -6.49
C GLU A 57 -13.16 4.86 -5.96
N LYS A 58 -13.01 5.01 -4.64
CA LYS A 58 -12.32 6.16 -4.03
C LYS A 58 -10.81 6.08 -4.25
N ILE A 59 -10.23 4.89 -4.17
CA ILE A 59 -8.81 4.65 -4.47
C ILE A 59 -8.53 4.95 -5.95
N ALA A 60 -9.39 4.48 -6.85
CA ALA A 60 -9.26 4.76 -8.28
C ALA A 60 -9.37 6.26 -8.64
N ARG A 61 -10.17 7.03 -7.87
CA ARG A 61 -10.28 8.49 -8.00
C ARG A 61 -9.14 9.27 -7.34
N LYS A 62 -8.21 8.61 -6.66
CA LYS A 62 -7.13 9.28 -5.94
C LYS A 62 -6.19 9.96 -6.94
N LYS A 63 -5.87 11.23 -6.69
CA LYS A 63 -4.94 11.99 -7.51
C LYS A 63 -3.54 11.38 -7.38
N THR A 64 -3.08 10.75 -8.45
CA THR A 64 -1.71 10.21 -8.61
C THR A 64 -0.76 11.33 -9.00
N TYR A 65 0.47 11.31 -8.47
CA TYR A 65 1.51 12.27 -8.87
C TYR A 65 2.16 11.92 -10.22
N LEU A 66 2.01 10.68 -10.71
CA LEU A 66 2.60 10.24 -11.99
C LEU A 66 2.10 11.02 -13.22
N LYS A 67 0.94 11.65 -13.13
CA LYS A 67 0.39 12.50 -14.21
C LYS A 67 1.28 13.70 -14.55
N TYR A 68 2.12 14.16 -13.62
CA TYR A 68 3.00 15.31 -13.84
C TYR A 68 4.10 15.00 -14.87
N ASN A 69 4.52 13.73 -14.99
CA ASN A 69 5.48 13.31 -16.00
C ASN A 69 4.95 13.39 -17.44
N LEU A 70 3.62 13.52 -17.61
CA LEU A 70 2.97 13.63 -18.92
C LEU A 70 2.85 15.08 -19.40
N ILE A 71 3.21 16.05 -18.57
CA ILE A 71 3.16 17.47 -18.93
C ILE A 71 4.24 17.73 -19.98
N LYS A 72 3.79 18.18 -21.15
CA LYS A 72 4.67 18.58 -22.25
C LYS A 72 4.71 20.10 -22.30
N TYR A 73 5.91 20.64 -22.26
CA TYR A 73 6.12 22.07 -22.41
C TYR A 73 6.29 22.45 -23.88
N GLU A 74 6.05 23.71 -24.18
CA GLU A 74 6.39 24.30 -25.47
C GLU A 74 7.91 24.30 -25.70
N PRO A 75 8.35 24.22 -26.96
CA PRO A 75 9.76 24.31 -27.30
C PRO A 75 10.35 25.66 -26.86
N SER A 76 11.53 25.63 -26.26
CA SER A 76 12.26 26.83 -25.84
C SER A 76 12.66 27.68 -27.06
N LYS A 77 12.72 29.01 -26.89
CA LYS A 77 13.18 29.92 -27.94
C LYS A 77 14.70 29.98 -27.99
N GLU A 78 15.23 30.43 -29.13
CA GLU A 78 16.67 30.67 -29.30
C GLU A 78 17.14 31.75 -28.31
N GLY A 79 18.15 31.41 -27.49
CA GLY A 79 18.74 32.32 -26.48
C GLY A 79 18.13 32.22 -25.08
N GLU A 80 17.12 31.38 -24.84
CA GLU A 80 16.59 31.11 -23.51
C GLU A 80 17.44 30.04 -22.77
N GLU A 81 17.48 30.14 -21.43
CA GLU A 81 18.16 29.12 -20.60
C GLU A 81 17.45 27.76 -20.67
N LEU A 82 18.23 26.68 -20.58
CA LEU A 82 17.70 25.32 -20.59
C LEU A 82 16.90 25.07 -19.31
N ARG A 83 15.61 24.72 -19.48
CA ARG A 83 14.77 24.29 -18.36
C ARG A 83 15.29 22.96 -17.81
N PRO A 84 15.47 22.81 -16.49
CA PRO A 84 15.85 21.53 -15.91
C PRO A 84 14.74 20.49 -16.11
N ALA A 85 15.12 19.24 -16.34
CA ALA A 85 14.17 18.13 -16.44
C ALA A 85 13.64 17.77 -15.05
N GLU A 86 12.32 17.67 -14.92
CA GLU A 86 11.65 17.26 -13.69
C GLU A 86 11.14 15.82 -13.84
N VAL A 87 11.44 14.98 -12.84
CA VAL A 87 10.99 13.58 -12.80
C VAL A 87 10.25 13.34 -11.50
N VAL A 88 9.00 12.89 -11.59
CA VAL A 88 8.16 12.56 -10.44
C VAL A 88 7.97 11.05 -10.36
N HIS A 89 8.33 10.46 -9.23
CA HIS A 89 8.11 9.03 -8.96
C HIS A 89 7.35 8.84 -7.65
N GLN A 90 6.56 7.78 -7.56
CA GLN A 90 5.81 7.43 -6.35
C GLN A 90 5.66 5.92 -6.18
N LYS A 91 5.70 5.48 -4.92
CA LYS A 91 5.45 4.10 -4.52
C LYS A 91 4.26 4.03 -3.56
N GLU A 92 3.34 3.13 -3.84
CA GLU A 92 2.09 2.98 -3.09
C GLU A 92 2.12 1.72 -2.20
N PHE A 93 1.12 1.59 -1.31
CA PHE A 93 0.90 0.41 -0.45
C PHE A 93 2.11 0.04 0.43
N ILE A 94 2.76 1.04 1.02
CA ILE A 94 3.90 0.82 1.92
C ILE A 94 3.40 0.53 3.34
N LEU A 95 3.84 -0.58 3.93
CA LEU A 95 3.50 -1.02 5.29
C LEU A 95 4.27 -0.23 6.39
N ILE A 96 4.33 1.09 6.26
CA ILE A 96 4.97 1.99 7.23
C ILE A 96 4.03 3.17 7.48
N SER A 97 3.93 3.60 8.74
CA SER A 97 3.09 4.75 9.06
C SER A 97 3.61 6.04 8.40
N PRO A 98 2.72 6.93 7.92
CA PRO A 98 3.13 8.19 7.29
C PRO A 98 4.02 9.05 8.20
N LYS A 99 3.75 9.05 9.51
CA LYS A 99 4.57 9.79 10.50
C LYS A 99 6.01 9.29 10.55
N LYS A 100 6.24 7.97 10.43
CA LYS A 100 7.61 7.40 10.40
C LYS A 100 8.32 7.67 9.07
N MET A 101 7.58 7.76 7.97
CA MET A 101 8.11 8.11 6.64
C MET A 101 8.50 9.59 6.52
N TRP A 102 7.74 10.48 7.17
CA TRP A 102 7.95 11.92 7.08
C TRP A 102 9.35 12.36 7.54
N TYR A 103 9.86 11.84 8.66
CA TYR A 103 11.18 12.24 9.19
C TYR A 103 12.34 12.03 8.20
N PRO A 104 12.58 10.82 7.65
CA PRO A 104 13.64 10.64 6.66
C PRO A 104 13.34 11.36 5.35
N ALA A 105 12.07 11.51 4.95
CA ALA A 105 11.72 12.29 3.76
C ALA A 105 12.08 13.77 3.91
N VAL A 106 11.89 14.36 5.09
CA VAL A 106 12.29 15.74 5.37
C VAL A 106 13.80 15.91 5.35
N MET A 107 14.53 14.94 5.91
CA MET A 107 15.99 14.96 6.00
C MET A 107 16.68 15.09 4.66
N ILE A 108 16.20 14.39 3.62
CA ILE A 108 16.82 14.39 2.29
C ILE A 108 16.44 15.58 1.41
N ARG A 109 15.55 16.48 1.87
CA ARG A 109 15.12 17.63 1.07
C ARG A 109 16.29 18.61 0.88
N GLY A 110 16.59 18.93 -0.37
CA GLY A 110 17.67 19.86 -0.72
C GLY A 110 19.07 19.22 -0.79
N MET A 111 19.19 17.92 -0.57
CA MET A 111 20.44 17.17 -0.80
C MET A 111 20.57 16.79 -2.27
N SER A 112 21.80 16.55 -2.73
CA SER A 112 22.03 15.89 -4.01
C SER A 112 21.53 14.43 -3.95
N ILE A 113 21.30 13.82 -5.12
CA ILE A 113 20.74 12.47 -5.19
C ILE A 113 21.67 11.43 -4.56
N ASP A 114 22.97 11.54 -4.80
CA ASP A 114 23.97 10.58 -4.30
C ASP A 114 24.15 10.73 -2.78
N GLU A 115 24.19 11.97 -2.28
CA GLU A 115 24.20 12.21 -0.83
C GLU A 115 22.94 11.66 -0.16
N ALA A 116 21.75 11.89 -0.74
CA ALA A 116 20.50 11.39 -0.19
C ALA A 116 20.47 9.85 -0.12
N ILE A 117 21.00 9.17 -1.15
CA ILE A 117 21.12 7.70 -1.17
C ILE A 117 22.06 7.25 -0.05
N ASN A 118 23.23 7.87 0.08
CA ASN A 118 24.20 7.55 1.12
C ASN A 118 23.61 7.75 2.52
N GLN A 119 22.92 8.87 2.77
CA GLN A 119 22.26 9.13 4.06
C GLN A 119 21.17 8.08 4.38
N CYS A 120 20.44 7.62 3.37
CA CYS A 120 19.41 6.58 3.55
C CYS A 120 20.01 5.19 3.74
N GLU A 121 21.18 4.91 3.16
CA GLU A 121 21.86 3.62 3.25
C GLU A 121 22.39 3.33 4.65
N PHE A 122 22.98 4.32 5.31
CA PHE A 122 23.49 4.20 6.68
C PHE A 122 22.42 4.42 7.77
N SER A 123 21.17 4.72 7.38
CA SER A 123 20.08 4.91 8.33
C SER A 123 19.54 3.58 8.86
N GLY A 124 19.47 3.43 10.18
CA GLY A 124 18.85 2.25 10.83
C GLY A 124 17.31 2.18 10.70
N LYS A 125 16.66 3.12 10.00
CA LYS A 125 15.20 3.21 9.90
C LYS A 125 14.69 2.41 8.69
N SER A 126 13.64 1.60 8.87
CA SER A 126 13.00 0.87 7.77
C SER A 126 12.46 1.79 6.66
N ALA A 127 11.94 2.96 7.04
CA ALA A 127 11.46 3.98 6.10
C ALA A 127 12.58 4.51 5.18
N ALA A 128 13.80 4.66 5.69
CA ALA A 128 14.92 5.15 4.90
C ALA A 128 15.33 4.13 3.82
N LYS A 129 15.27 2.82 4.13
CA LYS A 129 15.50 1.75 3.14
C LYS A 129 14.49 1.82 2.00
N VAL A 130 13.20 2.05 2.30
CA VAL A 130 12.17 2.21 1.28
C VAL A 130 12.42 3.45 0.42
N ILE A 131 12.79 4.58 1.02
CA ILE A 131 13.10 5.81 0.29
C ILE A 131 14.30 5.60 -0.64
N ARG A 132 15.38 4.98 -0.15
CA ARG A 132 16.56 4.64 -0.96
C ARG A 132 16.17 3.86 -2.21
N ASP A 133 15.35 2.84 -2.08
CA ASP A 133 14.94 2.00 -3.21
C ASP A 133 14.09 2.81 -4.21
N VAL A 134 13.22 3.70 -3.71
CA VAL A 134 12.43 4.63 -4.54
C VAL A 134 13.32 5.64 -5.27
N LEU A 135 14.35 6.18 -4.63
CA LEU A 135 15.30 7.11 -5.25
C LEU A 135 16.09 6.43 -6.38
N LYS A 136 16.59 5.20 -6.14
CA LYS A 136 17.30 4.41 -7.16
C LYS A 136 16.39 4.07 -8.34
N GLU A 137 15.12 3.74 -8.08
CA GLU A 137 14.14 3.50 -9.13
C GLU A 137 13.85 4.76 -9.95
N ALA A 138 13.67 5.91 -9.29
CA ALA A 138 13.47 7.20 -9.94
C ALA A 138 14.66 7.60 -10.82
N GLN A 139 15.89 7.37 -10.34
CA GLN A 139 17.11 7.61 -11.11
C GLN A 139 17.17 6.72 -12.36
N ARG A 140 16.86 5.43 -12.21
CA ARG A 140 16.79 4.49 -13.35
C ARG A 140 15.76 4.94 -14.38
N LEU A 141 14.60 5.41 -13.93
CA LEU A 141 13.54 5.92 -14.80
C LEU A 141 13.97 7.20 -15.53
N ALA A 142 14.64 8.11 -14.82
CA ALA A 142 15.15 9.36 -15.40
C ALA A 142 16.14 9.09 -16.53
N VAL A 143 17.09 8.18 -16.33
CA VAL A 143 18.12 7.85 -17.34
C VAL A 143 17.56 7.04 -18.51
N SER A 144 16.56 6.19 -18.27
CA SER A 144 16.04 5.28 -19.30
C SER A 144 14.93 5.89 -20.16
N SER A 145 14.17 6.86 -19.64
CA SER A 145 12.94 7.34 -20.28
C SER A 145 13.07 8.74 -20.87
N TYR A 146 14.12 9.48 -20.50
CA TYR A 146 14.40 10.86 -20.90
C TYR A 146 15.86 10.97 -21.32
#